data_AF-D3PVQ4-F1
#
_entry.id   AF-D3PVQ4-F1
#
_cell.length_a   1.000
_cell.length_b   1.000
_cell.length_c   1.000
_cell.angle_alpha   90.00
_cell.angle_beta   90.00
_cell.angle_gamma   90.00
#
_symmetry.space_group_name_H-M   'P 1'
#
loop_
_entity.id
_entity.type
_entity.pdbx_description
1 polymer ?
#
loop_
_entity_poly.entity_id
_entity_poly.type
_entity_poly.pdbx_seq_one_letter_code
_entity_poly.pdbx_strand_id
1 'polypeptide(L)' 'MKARTHIEKVIADEAATVLQLDHLDTDANLFDHGCDSMRAIDIAMRLEAAFDVDMTVTDVFDYPTVRLLAEQVRRRSDSS' A
#
# COMPACT_ATOMS: atom_id res chain seq x y z
N MET A 1 -6.68 3.54 18.21
CA MET A 1 -5.40 3.62 17.47
C MET A 1 -4.87 2.30 16.90
N LYS A 2 -5.30 1.11 17.37
CA LYS A 2 -4.77 -0.20 16.90
C LYS A 2 -5.04 -0.58 15.43
N ALA A 3 -6.15 -0.12 14.84
CA ALA A 3 -6.49 -0.46 13.46
C ALA A 3 -5.57 0.23 12.45
N ARG A 4 -5.11 1.46 12.75
CA ARG A 4 -4.24 2.22 11.84
C ARG A 4 -2.96 1.47 11.53
N THR A 5 -2.34 0.97 12.59
CA THR A 5 -1.10 0.18 12.53
C THR A 5 -1.28 -1.20 11.89
N HIS A 6 -2.48 -1.78 11.91
CA HIS A 6 -2.70 -3.09 11.28
C HIS A 6 -2.74 -2.98 9.75
N ILE A 7 -3.51 -2.02 9.22
CA ILE A 7 -3.58 -1.76 7.78
C ILE A 7 -2.20 -1.36 7.26
N GLU A 8 -1.52 -0.43 7.95
CA GLU A 8 -0.17 0.01 7.58
C GLU A 8 0.82 -1.17 7.58
N LYS A 9 0.73 -2.09 8.55
CA LYS A 9 1.60 -3.27 8.59
C LYS A 9 1.36 -4.20 7.40
N VAL A 10 0.10 -4.53 7.10
CA VAL A 10 -0.22 -5.42 5.96
C VAL A 10 0.23 -4.78 4.64
N ILE A 11 0.00 -3.47 4.46
CA ILE A 11 0.48 -2.75 3.27
C ILE A 11 2.02 -2.77 3.19
N ALA A 12 2.71 -2.52 4.30
CA ALA A 12 4.17 -2.57 4.35
C ALA A 12 4.70 -3.96 3.99
N ASP A 13 4.09 -5.02 4.52
CA ASP A 13 4.49 -6.41 4.28
C ASP A 13 4.26 -6.81 2.80
N GLU A 14 3.12 -6.46 2.20
CA GLU A 14 2.85 -6.71 0.78
C GLU A 14 3.79 -5.91 -0.14
N ALA A 15 3.98 -4.61 0.15
CA ALA A 15 4.88 -3.77 -0.62
C ALA A 15 6.34 -4.22 -0.51
N ALA A 16 6.81 -4.57 0.69
CA ALA A 16 8.14 -5.11 0.91
C ALA A 16 8.34 -6.43 0.15
N THR A 17 7.30 -7.28 0.08
CA THR A 17 7.35 -8.52 -0.71
C THR A 17 7.55 -8.24 -2.20
N VAL A 18 6.82 -7.27 -2.77
CA VAL A 18 6.94 -6.90 -4.19
C VAL A 18 8.28 -6.21 -4.49
N LEU A 19 8.75 -5.38 -3.56
CA LEU A 19 10.02 -4.66 -3.67
C LEU A 19 11.25 -5.50 -3.28
N GLN A 20 11.04 -6.72 -2.78
CA GLN A 20 12.10 -7.62 -2.29
C GLN A 20 12.94 -6.98 -1.16
N LEU A 21 12.26 -6.33 -0.22
CA LEU A 21 12.86 -5.69 0.95
C LEU A 21 12.58 -6.51 2.21
N ASP A 22 13.51 -6.49 3.17
CA ASP A 22 13.29 -7.08 4.49
C ASP A 22 12.32 -6.26 5.33
N HIS A 23 12.32 -4.93 5.14
CA HIS A 23 11.48 -3.99 5.86
C HIS A 23 11.22 -2.74 5.01
N LEU A 24 10.03 -2.16 5.17
CA LEU A 24 9.62 -0.90 4.56
C LEU A 24 8.99 0.01 5.61
N ASP A 25 9.57 1.19 5.79
CA ASP A 25 9.04 2.20 6.72
C ASP A 25 7.70 2.77 6.21
N THR A 26 6.84 3.19 7.14
CA THR A 26 5.50 3.67 6.77
C THR A 26 5.49 4.96 5.95
N ASP A 27 6.53 5.78 6.11
CA ASP A 27 6.71 7.05 5.41
C ASP A 27 7.70 6.95 4.24
N ALA A 28 8.25 5.76 3.98
CA ALA A 28 9.13 5.53 2.84
C ALA A 28 8.35 5.65 1.53
N ASN A 29 8.95 6.37 0.58
CA ASN A 29 8.40 6.48 -0.76
C ASN A 29 8.75 5.21 -1.55
N LEU A 30 7.74 4.48 -2.01
CA LEU A 30 7.88 3.22 -2.74
C LEU A 30 8.80 3.37 -3.97
N PHE A 31 8.74 4.51 -4.67
CA PHE A 31 9.52 4.77 -5.87
C PHE A 31 11.02 4.95 -5.57
N ASP A 32 11.36 5.48 -4.39
CA ASP A 32 12.75 5.59 -3.93
C ASP A 32 13.37 4.20 -3.63
N HIS A 33 12.52 3.19 -3.42
CA HIS A 33 12.90 1.80 -3.16
C HIS A 33 12.75 0.89 -4.38
N GLY A 34 12.65 1.45 -5.59
CA GLY A 34 12.62 0.68 -6.83
C GLY A 34 11.24 0.20 -7.25
N CYS A 35 10.17 0.81 -6.73
CA CYS A 35 8.84 0.65 -7.32
C CYS A 35 8.83 1.25 -8.72
N ASP A 36 8.46 0.44 -9.72
CA ASP A 36 8.22 0.87 -11.10
C ASP A 36 6.73 0.65 -11.44
N SER A 37 6.32 0.96 -12.67
CA SER A 37 4.92 0.79 -13.08
C SER A 37 4.39 -0.63 -12.90
N MET A 38 5.21 -1.67 -13.15
CA MET A 38 4.77 -3.05 -13.00
C MET A 38 4.63 -3.43 -11.53
N ARG A 39 5.59 -3.03 -10.69
CA ARG A 39 5.52 -3.25 -9.25
C ARG A 39 4.38 -2.47 -8.61
N ALA A 40 4.10 -1.25 -9.07
CA ALA A 40 2.97 -0.45 -8.59
C ALA A 40 1.63 -1.12 -8.92
N ILE A 41 1.48 -1.71 -10.11
CA ILE A 41 0.30 -2.50 -10.47
C ILE A 41 0.17 -3.72 -9.56
N ASP A 42 1.25 -4.47 -9.34
CA ASP A 42 1.23 -5.66 -8.47
C ASP A 42 0.88 -5.29 -7.02
N ILE A 43 1.46 -4.21 -6.48
CA ILE A 43 1.10 -3.67 -5.17
C ILE A 43 -0.40 -3.34 -5.13
N ALA A 44 -0.92 -2.57 -6.08
CA ALA A 44 -2.33 -2.19 -6.11
C ALA A 44 -3.26 -3.41 -6.09
N MET A 45 -3.00 -4.42 -6.94
CA MET A 45 -3.78 -5.65 -7.01
C MET A 45 -3.74 -6.46 -5.71
N ARG A 46 -2.57 -6.52 -5.06
CA ARG A 46 -2.41 -7.23 -3.78
C ARG A 46 -3.14 -6.51 -2.65
N LEU A 47 -3.12 -5.19 -2.62
CA LEU A 47 -3.88 -4.40 -1.65
C LEU A 47 -5.39 -4.52 -1.86
N GLU A 48 -5.85 -4.48 -3.11
CA GLU A 48 -7.25 -4.73 -3.47
C GLU A 48 -7.71 -6.09 -2.92
N ALA A 49 -6.95 -7.16 -3.21
CA ALA A 49 -7.27 -8.50 -2.74
C ALA A 49 -7.20 -8.65 -1.21
N ALA A 50 -6.26 -7.98 -0.54
CA ALA A 50 -6.06 -8.09 0.91
C ALA A 50 -7.14 -7.39 1.72
N PHE A 51 -7.74 -6.31 1.18
CA PHE A 51 -8.66 -5.44 1.92
C PHE A 51 -10.06 -5.36 1.31
N ASP A 52 -10.31 -5.99 0.17
CA ASP A 52 -11.58 -5.94 -0.56
C ASP A 52 -11.99 -4.49 -0.89
N VAL A 53 -11.03 -3.68 -1.36
CA VAL A 53 -11.25 -2.28 -1.76
C VAL A 53 -10.71 -2.00 -3.15
N ASP A 54 -11.40 -1.16 -3.92
CA ASP A 54 -10.97 -0.74 -5.26
C ASP A 54 -9.69 0.12 -5.18
N MET A 55 -8.54 -0.53 -5.32
CA MET A 55 -7.22 0.08 -5.30
C MET A 55 -6.61 0.03 -6.70
N THR A 56 -6.27 1.18 -7.23
CA THR A 56 -5.72 1.30 -8.59
C THR A 56 -4.22 1.60 -8.56
N VAL A 57 -3.55 1.36 -9.68
CA VAL A 57 -2.15 1.81 -9.86
C VAL A 57 -2.03 3.33 -9.66
N THR A 58 -3.04 4.11 -10.05
CA THR A 58 -3.07 5.57 -9.86
C THR A 58 -3.01 5.92 -8.37
N ASP A 59 -3.69 5.17 -7.50
CA ASP A 59 -3.57 5.37 -6.04
C ASP A 59 -2.13 5.18 -5.56
N VAL A 60 -1.40 4.21 -6.10
CA VAL A 60 0.02 3.98 -5.74
C VAL A 60 0.92 5.13 -6.18
N PHE A 61 0.62 5.76 -7.32
CA PHE A 61 1.35 6.95 -7.79
C PHE A 61 1.00 8.22 -7.00
N ASP A 62 -0.29 8.45 -6.70
CA ASP A 62 -0.76 9.64 -5.99
C ASP A 62 -0.42 9.59 -4.48
N TYR A 63 -0.34 8.37 -3.92
CA TYR A 63 -0.13 8.12 -2.51
C TYR A 63 1.05 7.16 -2.30
N PRO A 64 2.29 7.59 -2.59
CA PRO A 64 3.44 6.69 -2.78
C PRO A 64 4.04 6.15 -1.48
N THR A 65 3.33 6.22 -0.35
CA THR A 65 3.80 5.71 0.95
C THR A 65 2.76 4.81 1.58
N VAL A 66 3.22 3.85 2.38
CA VAL A 66 2.36 2.93 3.14
C VAL A 66 1.32 3.70 3.97
N ARG A 67 1.72 4.79 4.63
CA ARG A 67 0.81 5.61 5.44
C ARG A 67 -0.30 6.21 4.59
N LEU A 68 0.02 6.76 3.43
CA LEU A 68 -0.98 7.38 2.55
C LEU A 68 -1.91 6.32 1.93
N LEU A 69 -1.37 5.17 1.49
CA LEU A 69 -2.18 4.05 1.01
C LEU A 69 -3.13 3.53 2.09
N ALA A 70 -2.68 3.45 3.34
CA ALA A 70 -3.52 3.03 4.45
C ALA A 70 -4.70 4.00 4.69
N GLU A 71 -4.50 5.30 4.47
CA GLU A 71 -5.59 6.29 4.50
C GLU A 71 -6.60 6.08 3.36
N GLN A 72 -6.12 5.71 2.16
CA GLN A 72 -6.96 5.38 1.02
C GLN A 72 -7.82 4.14 1.26
N VAL A 73 -7.21 3.07 1.79
CA VAL A 73 -7.90 1.82 2.16
C VAL A 73 -8.98 2.12 3.19
N ARG A 74 -8.65 2.85 4.26
CA ARG A 74 -9.61 3.24 5.31
C ARG A 74 -10.81 4.00 4.76
N ARG A 75 -10.56 5.00 3.91
CA ARG A 75 -11.64 5.80 3.32
C ARG A 75 -12.61 4.95 2.51
N ARG A 76 -12.11 3.92 1.83
CA ARG A 76 -12.91 3.00 1.03
C ARG A 76 -13.63 1.96 1.89
N SER A 77 -12.97 1.41 2.91
CA SER A 77 -13.57 0.45 3.84
C SER A 77 -14.66 1.05 4.73
N ASP A 78 -14.52 2.32 5.12
CA ASP A 78 -15.51 3.03 5.95
C ASP A 78 -16.74 3.49 5.13
N SER A 79 -16.68 3.39 3.80
CA SER A 79 -17.77 3.79 2.90
C SER A 79 -18.74 2.63 2.56
N SER A 80 -18.60 1.47 3.21
CA SER A 80 -19.48 0.29 3.08
C SER A 80 -20.30 0.00 4.33
#